data_AF-A0A5J9WSA0-F1
#
_entry.id   AF-A0A5J9WSA0-F1
#
_cell.length_a   1.000
_cell.length_b   1.000
_cell.length_c   1.000
_cell.angle_alpha   90.00
_cell.angle_beta   90.00
_cell.angle_gamma   90.00
#
_symmetry.space_group_name_H-M   'P 1'
#
loop_
_entity.id
_entity.type
_entity.pdbx_description
1 polymer ?
#
loop_
_entity_poly.entity_id
_entity_poly.type
_entity_poly.pdbx_seq_one_letter_code
_entity_poly.pdbx_strand_id
1 'polypeptide(L)'
;VTHYLQHHISTNMYTKWAILLLVCAIICNHHVDGECTIDQKKTVLRHCKPCLYTQHPKVSAVDMEVCCFWVRMVPNRDMNCILNLCTRKEKEAIVVNNLLELEQTCIMDHVPPTAATPPHRPHQVMYAGQGLPGAIDDKKYEAVMEVSEN
;
A
#
# COMPACT_ATOMS: atom_id res chain seq x y z
N VAL A 1 24.94 1.72 -57.76
CA VAL A 1 23.81 0.81 -57.49
C VAL A 1 23.97 0.07 -56.15
N THR A 2 25.11 -0.55 -55.89
CA THR A 2 25.43 -1.30 -54.64
C THR A 2 25.35 -0.46 -53.35
N HIS A 3 25.86 0.78 -53.36
CA HIS A 3 25.82 1.68 -52.19
C HIS A 3 24.38 2.10 -51.78
N TYR A 4 23.49 2.26 -52.76
CA TYR A 4 22.09 2.64 -52.54
C TYR A 4 21.30 1.49 -51.91
N LEU A 5 21.51 0.26 -52.39
CA LEU A 5 20.88 -0.94 -51.84
C LEU A 5 21.37 -1.24 -50.41
N GLN A 6 22.68 -1.10 -50.15
CA GLN A 6 23.25 -1.27 -48.80
C GLN A 6 22.66 -0.27 -47.80
N HIS A 7 22.55 1.01 -48.18
CA HIS A 7 21.93 2.04 -47.35
C HIS A 7 20.44 1.77 -47.13
N HIS A 8 19.71 1.34 -48.17
CA HIS A 8 18.27 1.06 -48.08
C HIS A 8 17.94 -0.21 -47.28
N ILE A 9 18.84 -1.21 -47.24
CA ILE A 9 18.71 -2.40 -46.38
C ILE A 9 19.02 -2.03 -44.93
N SER A 10 20.04 -1.21 -44.71
CA SER A 10 20.48 -0.74 -43.40
C SER A 10 19.42 0.14 -42.72
N THR A 11 18.87 1.15 -43.41
CA THR A 11 17.81 2.00 -42.88
C THR A 11 16.55 1.21 -42.54
N ASN A 12 16.13 0.29 -43.42
CA ASN A 12 14.95 -0.54 -43.22
C ASN A 12 15.12 -1.54 -42.05
N MET A 13 16.34 -1.99 -41.79
CA MET A 13 16.67 -2.78 -40.60
C MET A 13 16.58 -1.93 -39.33
N TYR A 14 17.22 -0.76 -39.28
CA TYR A 14 17.15 0.13 -38.11
C TYR A 14 15.74 0.63 -37.82
N THR A 15 14.94 0.92 -38.84
CA THR A 15 13.54 1.33 -38.66
C THR A 15 12.70 0.20 -38.05
N LYS A 16 12.92 -1.06 -38.45
CA LYS A 16 12.22 -2.21 -37.85
C LYS A 16 12.59 -2.42 -36.38
N TRP A 17 13.87 -2.33 -36.04
CA TRP A 17 14.32 -2.41 -34.65
C TRP A 17 13.81 -1.24 -33.82
N ALA A 18 13.80 -0.02 -34.38
CA ALA A 18 13.25 1.16 -33.71
C ALA A 18 11.75 1.02 -33.44
N ILE A 19 10.97 0.51 -34.42
CA ILE A 19 9.54 0.22 -34.23
C ILE A 19 9.35 -0.89 -33.19
N LEU A 20 10.15 -1.96 -33.23
CA LEU A 20 10.07 -3.05 -32.25
C LEU A 20 10.36 -2.54 -30.84
N LEU A 21 11.39 -1.70 -30.66
CA LEU A 21 11.72 -1.08 -29.38
C LEU A 21 10.62 -0.12 -28.91
N LEU A 22 10.02 0.66 -29.82
CA LEU A 22 8.90 1.55 -29.51
C LEU A 22 7.66 0.76 -29.03
N VAL A 23 7.31 -0.31 -29.75
CA VAL A 23 6.21 -1.21 -29.38
C VAL A 23 6.50 -1.90 -28.05
N CYS A 24 7.74 -2.37 -27.84
CA CYS A 24 8.15 -2.99 -26.60
C CYS A 24 8.12 -2.00 -25.43
N ALA A 25 8.50 -0.74 -25.63
CA ALA A 25 8.37 0.30 -24.61
C ALA A 25 6.90 0.56 -24.24
N ILE A 26 5.99 0.59 -25.21
CA ILE A 26 4.55 0.76 -24.95
C ILE A 26 3.97 -0.44 -24.19
N ILE A 27 4.34 -1.67 -24.58
CA ILE A 27 3.87 -2.92 -23.93
C ILE A 27 4.50 -3.10 -22.54
N CYS A 28 5.78 -2.80 -22.37
CA CYS A 28 6.46 -2.85 -21.07
C CYS A 28 6.08 -1.66 -20.16
N ASN A 29 5.36 -0.67 -20.68
CA ASN A 29 4.72 0.38 -19.90
C ASN A 29 3.33 -0.05 -19.37
N HIS A 30 2.99 -1.34 -19.42
CA HIS A 30 2.05 -1.92 -18.48
C HIS A 30 2.62 -1.73 -17.07
N HIS A 31 2.32 -0.55 -16.54
CA HIS A 31 2.30 -0.13 -15.17
C HIS A 31 2.75 -1.24 -14.22
N VAL A 32 3.95 -1.09 -13.67
CA VAL A 32 4.34 -1.79 -12.42
C VAL A 32 3.59 -1.14 -11.25
N ASP A 33 2.30 -0.89 -11.43
CA ASP A 33 1.38 -0.73 -10.32
C ASP A 33 1.15 -2.14 -9.84
N GLY A 34 1.87 -2.51 -8.78
CA GLY A 34 1.63 -3.77 -8.12
C GLY A 34 0.13 -3.87 -7.84
N GLU A 35 -0.53 -4.87 -8.40
CA GLU A 35 -1.91 -5.15 -7.99
C GLU A 35 -1.91 -5.42 -6.48
N CYS A 36 -2.95 -4.96 -5.79
CA CYS A 36 -3.10 -5.27 -4.40
C CYS A 36 -3.23 -6.78 -4.24
N THR A 37 -2.65 -7.31 -3.17
CA THR A 37 -2.77 -8.72 -2.82
C THR A 37 -3.90 -8.94 -1.82
N ILE A 38 -4.41 -10.17 -1.76
CA ILE A 38 -5.39 -10.58 -0.75
C ILE A 38 -4.84 -10.36 0.66
N ASP A 39 -3.52 -10.52 0.87
CA ASP A 39 -2.88 -10.30 2.17
C ASP A 39 -2.80 -8.82 2.54
N GLN A 40 -2.57 -7.93 1.58
CA GLN A 40 -2.69 -6.48 1.79
C GLN A 40 -4.12 -6.10 2.18
N LYS A 41 -5.13 -6.65 1.49
CA LYS A 41 -6.54 -6.45 1.88
C LYS A 41 -6.76 -6.90 3.33
N LYS A 42 -6.40 -8.13 3.67
CA LYS A 42 -6.63 -8.71 5.01
C LYS A 42 -5.94 -7.90 6.11
N THR A 43 -4.70 -7.47 5.88
CA THR A 43 -3.93 -6.70 6.87
C THR A 43 -4.51 -5.31 7.07
N VAL A 44 -4.86 -4.60 5.99
CA VAL A 44 -5.54 -3.28 6.08
C VAL A 44 -6.87 -3.40 6.80
N LEU A 45 -7.75 -4.33 6.42
CA LEU A 45 -9.06 -4.49 7.08
C LEU A 45 -8.94 -4.86 8.56
N ARG A 46 -7.92 -5.65 8.93
CA ARG A 46 -7.68 -6.02 10.33
C ARG A 46 -7.18 -4.84 11.15
N HIS A 47 -6.13 -4.16 10.70
CA HIS A 47 -5.43 -3.15 11.50
C HIS A 47 -6.10 -1.77 11.44
N CYS A 48 -6.89 -1.50 10.40
CA CYS A 48 -7.67 -0.28 10.27
C CYS A 48 -9.14 -0.45 10.69
N LYS A 49 -9.53 -1.61 11.25
CA LYS A 49 -10.91 -1.93 11.65
C LYS A 49 -11.60 -0.78 12.44
N PRO A 50 -10.96 -0.13 13.43
CA PRO A 50 -11.62 0.95 14.18
C PRO A 50 -12.04 2.12 13.28
N CYS A 51 -11.23 2.44 12.27
CA CYS A 51 -11.45 3.51 11.30
C CYS A 51 -12.52 3.13 10.27
N LEU A 52 -12.49 1.88 9.81
CA LEU A 52 -13.27 1.44 8.65
C LEU A 52 -14.73 1.13 8.94
N TYR A 53 -15.05 0.61 10.12
CA TYR A 53 -16.40 0.11 10.43
C TYR A 53 -17.22 1.04 11.32
N THR A 54 -16.70 2.23 11.63
CA THR A 54 -17.35 3.22 12.51
C THR A 54 -17.55 4.54 11.76
N GLN A 55 -18.77 5.10 11.77
CA GLN A 55 -19.06 6.37 11.08
C GLN A 55 -18.28 7.56 11.67
N HIS A 56 -18.02 7.55 12.98
CA HIS A 56 -17.23 8.58 13.67
C HIS A 56 -16.18 7.90 14.56
N PRO A 57 -15.08 7.44 13.96
CA PRO A 57 -14.11 6.61 14.66
C PRO A 57 -13.29 7.46 15.64
N LYS A 58 -13.32 7.11 16.93
CA LYS A 58 -12.39 7.64 17.94
C LYS A 58 -11.20 6.71 18.01
N VAL A 59 -10.18 6.96 17.19
CA VAL A 59 -9.01 6.11 17.06
C VAL A 59 -7.85 6.74 17.82
N SER A 60 -7.11 5.94 18.58
CA SER A 60 -5.91 6.42 19.26
C SER A 60 -4.80 6.72 18.24
N ALA A 61 -3.86 7.59 18.59
CA ALA A 61 -2.71 7.88 17.72
C ALA A 61 -1.90 6.61 17.40
N VAL A 62 -1.77 5.71 18.37
CA VAL A 62 -1.06 4.43 18.23
C VAL A 62 -1.77 3.50 17.23
N ASP A 63 -3.10 3.38 17.35
CA ASP A 63 -3.88 2.54 16.43
C ASP A 63 -3.85 3.10 15.00
N MET A 64 -3.92 4.43 14.86
CA MET A 64 -3.77 5.09 13.55
C MET A 64 -2.37 4.87 12.96
N GLU A 65 -1.31 4.92 13.75
CA GLU A 65 0.06 4.67 13.29
C GLU A 65 0.20 3.24 12.76
N VAL A 66 -0.32 2.25 13.49
CA VAL A 66 -0.32 0.83 13.07
C VAL A 66 -1.15 0.63 11.81
N CYS A 67 -2.35 1.22 11.72
CA CYS A 67 -3.15 1.20 10.51
C CYS A 67 -2.37 1.79 9.32
N CYS A 68 -1.78 2.98 9.51
CA CYS A 68 -1.05 3.66 8.45
C CYS A 68 0.24 2.94 8.03
N PHE A 69 0.87 2.17 8.91
CA PHE A 69 1.96 1.29 8.52
C PHE A 69 1.52 0.30 7.43
N TRP A 70 0.37 -0.36 7.61
CA TRP A 70 -0.15 -1.33 6.64
C TRP A 70 -0.69 -0.68 5.37
N VAL A 71 -1.33 0.48 5.48
CA VAL A 71 -1.77 1.28 4.32
C VAL A 71 -0.59 1.64 3.41
N ARG A 72 0.58 1.95 3.99
CA ARG A 72 1.80 2.26 3.22
C ARG A 72 2.42 1.06 2.51
N MET A 73 2.07 -0.16 2.92
CA MET A 73 2.48 -1.38 2.24
C MET A 73 1.62 -1.67 0.99
N VAL A 74 0.51 -0.94 0.80
CA VAL A 74 -0.29 -1.01 -0.42
C VAL A 74 0.39 -0.19 -1.53
N PRO A 75 0.51 -0.71 -2.76
CA PRO A 75 1.12 0.00 -3.87
C PRO A 75 0.45 1.35 -4.09
N ASN A 76 1.25 2.41 -4.17
CA ASN A 76 0.79 3.80 -4.27
C ASN A 76 -0.20 4.26 -3.17
N ARG A 77 -0.39 3.47 -2.11
CA ARG A 77 -1.49 3.61 -1.14
C ARG A 77 -2.87 3.62 -1.79
N ASP A 78 -3.03 2.98 -2.96
CA ASP A 78 -4.31 2.93 -3.66
C ASP A 78 -5.31 2.07 -2.86
N MET A 79 -6.15 2.74 -2.08
CA MET A 79 -7.20 2.10 -1.28
C MET A 79 -8.39 1.65 -2.14
N ASN A 80 -8.54 2.17 -3.36
CA ASN A 80 -9.56 1.71 -4.30
C ASN A 80 -9.23 0.30 -4.80
N CYS A 81 -7.95 0.00 -4.98
CA CYS A 81 -7.47 -1.34 -5.29
C CYS A 81 -7.76 -2.35 -4.14
N ILE A 82 -7.64 -1.94 -2.87
CA ILE A 82 -8.09 -2.75 -1.73
C ILE A 82 -9.61 -2.95 -1.74
N LEU A 83 -10.37 -1.88 -2.01
CA LEU A 83 -11.83 -1.93 -2.12
C LEU A 83 -12.27 -2.91 -3.22
N ASN A 84 -11.55 -2.99 -4.34
CA ASN A 84 -11.87 -3.91 -5.42
C ASN A 84 -11.72 -5.38 -5.04
N LEU A 85 -10.80 -5.70 -4.11
CA LEU A 85 -10.63 -7.05 -3.56
C LEU A 85 -11.64 -7.40 -2.46
N CYS A 86 -12.39 -6.41 -1.96
CA CYS A 86 -13.44 -6.65 -0.96
C CYS A 86 -14.64 -7.37 -1.60
N THR A 87 -15.12 -8.39 -0.90
CA THR A 87 -16.40 -9.04 -1.15
C THR A 87 -17.55 -8.06 -0.96
N ARG A 88 -18.73 -8.39 -1.50
CA ARG A 88 -19.93 -7.58 -1.31
C ARG A 88 -20.24 -7.31 0.17
N LYS A 89 -20.15 -8.35 1.02
CA LYS A 89 -20.39 -8.22 2.47
C LYS A 89 -19.38 -7.30 3.15
N GLU A 90 -18.10 -7.40 2.80
CA GLU A 90 -17.07 -6.50 3.32
C GLU A 90 -17.37 -5.05 2.92
N LYS A 91 -17.76 -4.80 1.66
CA LYS A 91 -18.13 -3.46 1.16
C LYS A 91 -19.34 -2.85 1.88
N GLU A 92 -20.34 -3.66 2.22
CA GLU A 92 -21.53 -3.23 2.96
C GLU A 92 -21.20 -2.83 4.41
N ALA A 93 -20.21 -3.48 5.02
CA ALA A 93 -19.79 -3.18 6.39
C ALA A 93 -18.81 -2.00 6.48
N ILE A 94 -17.97 -1.81 5.46
CA ILE A 94 -16.98 -0.72 5.41
C ILE A 94 -17.68 0.61 5.14
N VAL A 95 -17.36 1.63 5.94
CA VAL A 95 -17.61 3.02 5.59
C VAL A 95 -16.63 3.38 4.48
N VAL A 96 -17.07 3.26 3.22
CA VAL A 96 -16.21 3.38 2.03
C VAL A 96 -15.39 4.67 2.02
N ASN A 97 -15.97 5.80 2.43
CA ASN A 97 -15.25 7.06 2.51
C ASN A 97 -14.06 6.99 3.46
N ASN A 98 -14.20 6.34 4.62
CA ASN A 98 -13.12 6.19 5.58
C ASN A 98 -11.98 5.36 5.00
N LEU A 99 -12.28 4.32 4.20
CA LEU A 99 -11.25 3.53 3.51
C LEU A 99 -10.48 4.39 2.51
N LEU A 100 -11.17 5.17 1.69
CA LEU A 100 -10.55 6.00 0.66
C LEU A 100 -9.73 7.15 1.29
N GLU A 101 -10.21 7.73 2.40
CA GLU A 101 -9.50 8.78 3.13
C GLU A 101 -8.19 8.31 3.77
N LEU A 102 -7.97 6.99 3.96
CA LEU A 102 -6.70 6.47 4.45
C LEU A 102 -5.52 6.79 3.52
N GLU A 103 -5.77 6.92 2.22
CA GLU A 103 -4.74 7.31 1.24
C GLU A 103 -4.09 8.65 1.62
N GLN A 104 -4.92 9.62 1.99
CA GLN A 104 -4.49 10.97 2.39
C GLN A 104 -4.05 11.03 3.85
N THR A 105 -4.78 10.34 4.73
CA THR A 105 -4.51 10.34 6.18
C THR A 105 -3.14 9.74 6.49
N CYS A 106 -2.71 8.74 5.72
CA CYS A 106 -1.46 8.02 5.96
C CYS A 106 -0.26 8.54 5.15
N ILE A 107 -0.36 9.75 4.57
CA ILE A 107 0.78 10.45 3.96
C ILE A 107 1.85 10.70 5.04
N MET A 108 3.10 10.36 4.71
CA MET A 108 4.27 10.72 5.50
C MET A 108 4.94 11.90 4.82
N ASP A 109 4.74 13.13 5.30
CA ASP A 109 5.60 14.26 4.90
C ASP A 109 6.92 14.30 5.70
N HIS A 110 7.29 13.21 6.37
CA HIS A 110 8.53 13.13 7.14
C HIS A 110 9.36 11.95 6.66
N VAL A 111 10.31 12.27 5.78
CA VAL A 111 11.52 11.48 5.54
C VAL A 111 12.13 11.12 6.92
N PRO A 112 12.42 9.84 7.21
CA PRO A 112 13.12 9.49 8.44
C PRO A 112 14.48 10.20 8.46
N PRO A 113 14.88 10.87 9.55
CA PRO A 113 16.18 11.51 9.64
C PRO A 113 17.24 10.42 9.86
N THR A 114 17.60 9.71 8.80
CA THR A 114 18.77 8.83 8.76
C THR A 114 19.82 9.45 7.86
N ALA A 115 20.64 10.33 8.44
CA ALA A 115 22.10 10.33 8.30
C ALA A 115 22.71 11.66 8.79
N ALA A 116 23.60 11.55 9.77
CA ALA A 116 24.64 12.51 10.18
C ALA A 116 24.24 13.73 11.03
N THR A 117 24.17 13.55 12.37
CA THR A 117 25.01 14.31 13.34
C THR A 117 24.81 13.80 14.80
N PRO A 118 25.87 13.45 15.55
CA PRO A 118 25.84 13.30 17.02
C PRO A 118 26.48 14.52 17.73
N PRO A 119 26.34 14.71 19.06
CA PRO A 119 25.15 14.59 19.91
C PRO A 119 24.93 15.88 20.74
N HIS A 120 23.69 16.37 20.89
CA HIS A 120 23.34 17.24 22.01
C HIS A 120 22.23 16.62 22.85
N ARG A 121 22.64 16.28 24.06
CA ARG A 121 21.93 15.65 25.18
C ARG A 121 20.60 16.34 25.49
N PRO A 122 19.49 15.60 25.54
CA PRO A 122 18.38 15.94 26.43
C PRO A 122 18.12 14.83 27.45
N HIS A 123 17.41 15.22 28.50
CA HIS A 123 17.17 14.46 29.73
C HIS A 123 16.69 13.01 29.51
N GLN A 124 17.28 12.10 30.27
CA GLN A 124 16.90 10.70 30.36
C GLN A 124 15.55 10.58 31.09
N VAL A 125 14.46 10.36 30.34
CA VAL A 125 13.26 9.71 30.88
C VAL A 125 13.59 8.23 30.94
N MET A 126 13.71 7.68 32.15
CA MET A 126 13.93 6.26 32.34
C MET A 126 12.69 5.50 31.86
N TYR A 127 12.80 4.76 30.75
CA TYR A 127 11.85 3.69 30.48
C TYR A 127 12.17 2.55 31.44
N ALA A 128 11.47 2.53 32.58
CA ALA A 128 11.34 1.33 33.37
C ALA A 128 10.77 0.24 32.45
N GLY A 129 11.54 -0.82 32.24
CA GLY A 129 11.14 -1.93 31.41
C GLY A 129 9.85 -2.55 31.94
N GLN A 130 8.95 -2.89 31.02
CA GLN A 130 7.92 -3.90 31.24
C GLN A 130 7.29 -4.27 29.89
N GLY A 131 7.63 -5.46 29.40
CA GLY A 131 6.80 -6.32 28.56
C GLY A 131 6.53 -5.85 27.13
N LEU A 132 6.89 -6.71 26.17
CA LEU A 132 6.07 -6.85 24.98
C LEU A 132 4.59 -6.96 25.41
N PRO A 133 3.64 -6.22 24.82
CA PRO A 133 2.25 -6.60 24.92
C PRO A 133 2.06 -7.90 24.13
N GLY A 134 2.21 -9.00 24.85
CA GLY A 134 1.69 -10.29 24.44
C GLY A 134 0.17 -10.21 24.27
N ALA A 135 -0.32 -11.04 23.35
CA ALA A 135 -1.69 -11.56 23.27
C ALA A 135 -2.79 -10.59 23.68
N ILE A 136 -3.27 -9.79 22.73
CA ILE A 136 -4.55 -9.09 22.88
C ILE A 136 -5.64 -10.12 22.54
N ASP A 137 -6.54 -10.34 23.50
CA ASP A 137 -7.64 -11.30 23.47
C ASP A 137 -8.43 -11.33 22.14
N ASP A 138 -8.27 -12.42 21.39
CA ASP A 138 -9.04 -12.74 20.18
C ASP A 138 -10.57 -12.80 20.44
N LYS A 139 -10.99 -13.05 21.68
CA LYS A 139 -12.37 -13.42 22.02
C LYS A 139 -13.40 -12.29 22.01
N LYS A 140 -13.02 -11.02 21.85
CA LYS A 140 -13.99 -9.92 21.90
C LYS A 140 -14.58 -9.55 20.54
N TYR A 141 -13.97 -9.98 19.43
CA TYR A 141 -14.38 -9.54 18.09
C TYR A 141 -14.48 -10.66 17.05
N GLU A 142 -14.43 -11.93 17.48
CA GLU A 142 -14.71 -13.13 16.68
C GLU A 142 -16.16 -13.13 16.12
N ALA A 143 -17.09 -12.50 16.84
CA ALA A 143 -18.51 -12.45 16.45
C ALA A 143 -18.83 -11.72 15.13
N VAL A 144 -17.87 -11.01 14.51
CA VAL A 144 -18.10 -10.31 13.23
C VAL A 144 -17.54 -11.10 12.03
N MET A 145 -16.66 -12.08 12.26
CA MET A 145 -16.12 -12.93 11.18
C MET A 145 -16.65 -14.38 11.22
N GLU A 146 -17.19 -14.86 12.34
CA GLU A 146 -17.68 -16.24 12.48
C GLU A 146 -19.02 -16.55 11.77
N VAL A 147 -19.71 -15.57 11.17
CA VAL A 147 -20.90 -15.85 10.32
C VAL A 147 -20.50 -15.98 8.84
N SER A 148 -19.34 -16.60 8.57
CA SER A 148 -18.79 -16.76 7.22
C SER A 148 -18.37 -18.19 6.85
N GLU A 149 -18.68 -19.18 7.68
CA GLU A 149 -18.43 -20.61 7.38
C GLU A 149 -19.68 -21.49 7.38
N ASN A 150 -20.87 -20.91 7.19
CA ASN A 150 -22.08 -21.70 6.92
C ASN A 150 -22.99 -21.06 5.86
#